data_AF-A0A963B8D2-F1
#
_entry.id   AF-A0A963B8D2-F1
#
_cell.length_a   1.000
_cell.length_b   1.000
_cell.length_c   1.000
_cell.angle_alpha   90.00
_cell.angle_beta   90.00
_cell.angle_gamma   90.00
#
_symmetry.space_group_name_H-M   'P 1'
#
loop_
_entity.id
_entity.type
_entity.pdbx_description
1 polymer ?
#
loop_
_entity_poly.entity_id
_entity_poly.type
_entity_poly.pdbx_seq_one_letter_code
_entity_poly.pdbx_strand_id
1 'polypeptide(L)'
;MPIHRMLPCLLFVLFLVGCATTPRHKVHYRLLNDQPSRLTAGTAILLPLKIKVKEMTASGITEVVPAWTETGINNFHASLQRNEQKLFGNLTLVELPELTPEESALLDQHLALNETVVATAIATTSPSSGNAWLHKSRHFDYSIGPGLSLLADKTGADKAIMVIGEDVRSSSGRKAAFIVLAAFGVGIPLGNAVTIASIIDLRTGDILWVDRHISIGKLGYLDAEHTDQIALELFKEYPGIESYRQWLLVKK
;
A
#
# COMPACT_ATOMS: atom_id res chain seq x y z
N MET A 1 42.38 -54.25 -22.22
CA MET A 1 42.12 -53.04 -23.04
C MET A 1 41.26 -52.08 -22.24
N PRO A 2 41.81 -50.94 -21.77
CA PRO A 2 41.04 -49.96 -21.01
C PRO A 2 40.33 -48.99 -21.95
N ILE A 3 39.03 -48.80 -21.78
CA ILE A 3 38.28 -47.75 -22.47
C ILE A 3 38.08 -46.62 -21.47
N HIS A 4 38.90 -45.58 -21.60
CA HIS A 4 38.63 -44.27 -21.04
C HIS A 4 37.29 -43.76 -21.59
N ARG A 5 36.31 -43.55 -20.71
CA ARG A 5 35.18 -42.66 -20.99
C ARG A 5 35.26 -41.48 -20.03
N MET A 6 35.98 -40.45 -20.49
CA MET A 6 35.78 -39.08 -20.05
C MET A 6 34.32 -38.71 -20.27
N LEU A 7 33.58 -38.49 -19.19
CA LEU A 7 32.26 -37.86 -19.26
C LEU A 7 32.48 -36.36 -19.04
N PRO A 8 32.15 -35.48 -20.01
CA PRO A 8 32.40 -34.06 -19.86
C PRO A 8 31.44 -33.46 -18.86
N CYS A 9 32.00 -32.63 -17.98
CA CYS A 9 31.33 -31.76 -17.04
C CYS A 9 30.39 -30.80 -17.81
N LEU A 10 29.11 -31.16 -17.94
CA LEU A 10 28.09 -30.27 -18.50
C LEU A 10 27.61 -29.34 -17.38
N LEU A 11 28.39 -28.28 -17.15
CA LEU A 11 28.03 -27.17 -16.26
C LEU A 11 26.87 -26.40 -16.91
N PHE A 12 25.64 -26.82 -16.65
CA PHE A 12 24.42 -26.11 -17.07
C PHE A 12 24.25 -24.87 -16.17
N VAL A 13 24.99 -23.80 -16.49
CA VAL A 13 24.79 -22.49 -15.85
C VAL A 13 23.48 -21.92 -16.39
N LEU A 14 22.38 -22.26 -15.71
CA LEU A 14 21.13 -21.51 -15.78
C LEU A 14 21.41 -20.10 -15.26
N PHE A 15 21.81 -19.19 -16.16
CA PHE A 15 21.63 -17.76 -15.91
C PHE A 15 20.13 -17.51 -15.86
N LEU A 16 19.58 -17.63 -14.65
CA LEU A 16 18.29 -17.04 -14.31
C LEU A 16 18.46 -15.53 -14.46
N VAL A 17 18.25 -15.03 -15.67
CA VAL A 17 17.94 -13.62 -15.90
C VAL A 17 16.61 -13.41 -15.20
N GLY A 18 16.66 -13.06 -13.92
CA GLY A 18 15.49 -12.67 -13.15
C GLY A 18 14.85 -11.51 -13.90
N CYS A 19 13.66 -11.73 -14.45
CA CYS A 19 12.81 -10.63 -14.87
C CYS A 19 12.60 -9.77 -13.63
N ALA A 20 13.36 -8.68 -13.50
CA ALA A 20 13.18 -7.73 -12.42
C ALA A 20 11.75 -7.18 -12.54
N THR A 21 10.85 -7.69 -11.70
CA THR A 21 9.47 -7.25 -11.62
C THR A 21 9.46 -5.83 -11.08
N THR A 22 8.56 -4.98 -11.60
CA THR A 22 8.37 -3.64 -11.04
C THR A 22 8.07 -3.78 -9.55
N PRO A 23 8.82 -3.10 -8.66
CA PRO A 23 8.58 -3.13 -7.23
C PRO A 23 7.12 -2.80 -6.94
N ARG A 24 6.56 -3.32 -5.86
CA ARG A 24 5.18 -3.02 -5.47
C ARG A 24 5.10 -1.58 -4.95
N HIS A 25 6.00 -1.24 -4.02
CA HIS A 25 6.19 0.11 -3.53
C HIS A 25 6.71 1.04 -4.61
N LYS A 26 6.46 2.34 -4.43
CA LYS A 26 7.04 3.43 -5.22
C LYS A 26 7.73 4.40 -4.28
N VAL A 27 8.85 4.96 -4.76
CA VAL A 27 9.66 5.94 -4.03
C VAL A 27 9.78 7.17 -4.89
N HIS A 28 9.55 8.35 -4.30
CA HIS A 28 9.67 9.62 -5.00
C HIS A 28 11.08 9.82 -5.59
N TYR A 29 11.16 10.26 -6.84
CA TYR A 29 12.43 10.27 -7.59
C TYR A 29 13.54 11.09 -6.89
N ARG A 30 13.18 12.16 -6.17
CA ARG A 30 14.13 13.02 -5.43
C ARG A 30 14.86 12.27 -4.31
N LEU A 31 14.19 11.31 -3.66
CA LEU A 31 14.79 10.49 -2.59
C LEU A 31 15.86 9.54 -3.12
N LEU A 32 15.87 9.27 -4.43
CA LEU A 32 16.84 8.38 -5.05
C LEU A 32 18.23 9.04 -5.16
N ASN A 33 18.30 10.38 -5.23
CA ASN A 33 19.56 11.09 -5.48
C ASN A 33 19.98 12.02 -4.33
N ASP A 34 19.04 12.68 -3.66
CA ASP A 34 19.39 13.82 -2.81
C ASP A 34 19.60 13.41 -1.35
N GLN A 35 18.59 12.81 -0.69
CA GLN A 35 18.65 12.44 0.74
C GLN A 35 17.69 11.29 1.08
N PRO A 36 18.12 10.01 0.95
CA PRO A 36 17.25 8.86 1.22
C PRO A 36 16.77 8.79 2.68
N SER A 37 17.54 9.34 3.62
CA SER A 37 17.18 9.41 5.05
C SER A 37 15.96 10.27 5.34
N ARG A 38 15.58 11.21 4.46
CA ARG A 38 14.40 12.08 4.63
C ARG A 38 13.10 11.28 4.74
N LEU A 39 13.05 10.10 4.12
CA LEU A 39 11.90 9.20 4.20
C LEU A 39 11.77 8.53 5.58
N THR A 40 12.90 8.21 6.22
CA THR A 40 12.97 7.37 7.43
C THR A 40 13.29 8.11 8.72
N ALA A 41 13.75 9.35 8.63
CA ALA A 41 14.11 10.18 9.78
C ALA A 41 13.10 11.30 10.01
N GLY A 42 13.10 11.86 11.21
CA GLY A 42 12.23 12.97 11.59
C GLY A 42 10.88 12.49 12.10
N THR A 43 9.88 13.36 12.00
CA THR A 43 8.60 13.18 12.69
C THR A 43 7.46 13.04 11.68
N ALA A 44 6.50 12.17 11.99
CA ALA A 44 5.33 11.94 11.15
C ALA A 44 4.02 11.97 11.96
N ILE A 45 2.93 12.40 11.32
CA ILE A 45 1.58 12.34 11.86
C ILE A 45 0.83 11.20 11.19
N LEU A 46 0.23 10.30 11.96
CA LEU A 46 -0.76 9.37 11.42
C LEU A 46 -2.08 10.11 11.23
N LEU A 47 -2.48 10.30 9.97
CA LEU A 47 -3.76 10.93 9.64
C LEU A 47 -4.93 9.96 9.88
N PRO A 48 -6.18 10.46 10.01
CA PRO A 48 -7.34 9.60 10.16
C PRO A 48 -7.42 8.53 9.06
N LEU A 49 -7.55 7.27 9.47
CA LEU A 49 -7.62 6.14 8.55
C LEU A 49 -8.90 6.22 7.69
N LYS A 50 -8.76 6.20 6.37
CA LYS A 50 -9.90 6.15 5.44
C LYS A 50 -10.19 4.69 5.06
N ILE A 51 -10.76 3.94 5.99
CA ILE A 51 -11.13 2.54 5.82
C ILE A 51 -12.64 2.40 5.62
N LYS A 52 -13.06 1.51 4.72
CA LYS A 52 -14.47 1.14 4.48
C LYS A 52 -14.59 -0.39 4.48
N VAL A 53 -15.52 -0.93 5.25
CA VAL A 53 -15.88 -2.36 5.19
C VAL A 53 -17.27 -2.47 4.58
N LYS A 54 -17.40 -3.30 3.54
CA LYS A 54 -18.60 -3.46 2.73
C LYS A 54 -19.10 -4.89 2.77
N GLU A 55 -20.42 -5.07 2.75
CA GLU A 55 -21.04 -6.35 2.42
C GLU A 55 -21.34 -6.40 0.91
N MET A 56 -21.05 -7.52 0.28
CA MET A 56 -21.42 -7.83 -1.10
C MET A 56 -22.54 -8.88 -1.13
N THR A 57 -23.70 -8.50 -1.65
CA THR A 57 -24.89 -9.34 -1.70
C THR A 57 -24.82 -10.39 -2.81
N ALA A 58 -25.79 -11.31 -2.85
CA ALA A 58 -25.88 -12.34 -3.89
C ALA A 58 -25.99 -11.76 -5.30
N SER A 59 -26.63 -10.60 -5.47
CA SER A 59 -26.72 -9.88 -6.75
C SER A 59 -25.42 -9.16 -7.14
N GLY A 60 -24.43 -9.09 -6.23
CA GLY A 60 -23.16 -8.41 -6.45
C GLY A 60 -23.16 -6.93 -6.06
N ILE A 61 -24.25 -6.41 -5.49
CA ILE A 61 -24.29 -5.05 -4.95
C ILE A 61 -23.43 -4.98 -3.69
N THR A 62 -22.62 -3.93 -3.56
CA THR A 62 -21.78 -3.66 -2.39
C THR A 62 -22.29 -2.46 -1.60
N GLU A 63 -22.43 -2.62 -0.28
CA GLU A 63 -22.89 -1.56 0.61
C GLU A 63 -21.94 -1.42 1.81
N VAL A 64 -21.64 -0.19 2.21
CA VAL A 64 -20.82 0.08 3.41
C VAL A 64 -21.60 -0.31 4.65
N VAL A 65 -20.97 -1.07 5.54
CA VAL A 65 -21.54 -1.46 6.83
C VAL A 65 -20.85 -0.61 7.91
N PRO A 66 -21.54 0.35 8.56
CA PRO A 66 -20.91 1.29 9.49
C PRO A 66 -20.22 0.61 10.68
N ALA A 67 -20.88 -0.33 11.35
CA ALA A 67 -20.31 -1.02 12.51
C ALA A 67 -19.04 -1.84 12.16
N TRP A 68 -19.04 -2.45 10.96
CA TRP A 68 -17.87 -3.17 10.45
C TRP A 68 -16.73 -2.22 10.09
N THR A 69 -17.08 -1.05 9.55
CA THR A 69 -16.11 0.00 9.22
C THR A 69 -15.44 0.54 10.47
N GLU A 70 -16.22 0.84 11.51
CA GLU A 70 -15.70 1.24 12.82
C GLU A 70 -14.78 0.17 13.42
N THR A 71 -15.21 -1.10 13.40
CA THR A 71 -14.38 -2.24 13.84
C THR A 71 -13.06 -2.31 13.07
N GLY A 72 -13.11 -2.17 11.74
CA GLY A 72 -11.94 -2.21 10.88
C GLY A 72 -10.96 -1.07 11.15
N ILE A 73 -11.47 0.16 11.35
CA ILE A 73 -10.66 1.33 11.73
C ILE A 73 -9.97 1.07 13.07
N ASN A 74 -10.70 0.62 14.08
CA ASN A 74 -10.17 0.37 15.42
C ASN A 74 -9.09 -0.71 15.41
N ASN A 75 -9.32 -1.82 14.70
CA ASN A 75 -8.35 -2.90 14.57
C ASN A 75 -7.06 -2.43 13.88
N PHE A 76 -7.17 -1.70 12.75
CA PHE A 76 -6.00 -1.17 12.07
C PHE A 76 -5.25 -0.13 12.89
N HIS A 77 -5.96 0.78 13.56
CA HIS A 77 -5.34 1.78 14.41
C HIS A 77 -4.52 1.11 15.51
N ALA A 78 -5.13 0.15 16.21
CA ALA A 78 -4.44 -0.64 17.24
C ALA A 78 -3.25 -1.43 16.66
N SER A 79 -3.37 -1.95 15.43
CA SER A 79 -2.28 -2.64 14.74
C SER A 79 -1.08 -1.73 14.45
N LEU A 80 -1.34 -0.53 13.92
CA LEU A 80 -0.30 0.46 13.60
C LEU A 80 0.42 0.91 14.88
N GLN A 81 -0.33 1.15 15.96
CA GLN A 81 0.24 1.50 17.27
C GLN A 81 1.09 0.36 17.86
N ARG A 82 0.58 -0.88 17.89
CA ARG A 82 1.31 -2.03 18.43
C ARG A 82 2.61 -2.33 17.66
N ASN A 83 2.63 -2.06 16.36
CA ASN A 83 3.75 -2.40 15.49
C ASN A 83 4.56 -1.18 15.04
N GLU A 84 4.34 0.00 15.62
CA GLU A 84 4.89 1.29 15.17
C GLU A 84 6.40 1.20 14.84
N GLN A 85 7.21 0.75 15.79
CA GLN A 85 8.66 0.63 15.62
C GLN A 85 9.05 -0.33 14.48
N LYS A 86 8.30 -1.42 14.29
CA LYS A 86 8.57 -2.40 13.22
C LYS A 86 8.17 -1.85 11.85
N LEU A 87 7.11 -1.06 11.78
CA LEU A 87 6.54 -0.55 10.53
C LEU A 87 7.30 0.69 10.04
N PHE A 88 7.66 1.59 10.94
CA PHE A 88 8.17 2.93 10.59
C PHE A 88 9.64 3.15 10.96
N GLY A 89 10.27 2.19 11.66
CA GLY A 89 11.69 2.23 12.00
C GLY A 89 12.04 3.43 12.89
N ASN A 90 12.73 4.40 12.31
CA ASN A 90 13.23 5.59 13.02
C ASN A 90 12.32 6.82 12.90
N LEU A 91 11.14 6.69 12.26
CA LEU A 91 10.15 7.76 12.28
C LEU A 91 9.49 7.83 13.65
N THR A 92 9.48 9.02 14.23
CA THR A 92 8.74 9.30 15.45
C THR A 92 7.32 9.70 15.08
N LEU A 93 6.31 8.97 15.56
CA LEU A 93 4.92 9.41 15.41
C LEU A 93 4.56 10.47 16.45
N VAL A 94 3.84 11.49 16.01
CA VAL A 94 3.20 12.48 16.88
C VAL A 94 1.70 12.54 16.61
N GLU A 95 0.96 12.98 17.60
CA GLU A 95 -0.49 13.05 17.54
C GLU A 95 -0.95 14.12 16.53
N LEU A 96 -2.13 13.88 15.94
CA LEU A 96 -2.81 14.90 15.16
C LEU A 96 -3.19 16.06 16.10
N PRO A 97 -2.82 17.31 15.78
CA PRO A 97 -3.14 18.44 16.63
C PRO A 97 -4.65 18.70 16.61
N GLU A 98 -5.15 19.44 17.60
CA GLU A 98 -6.51 19.99 17.52
C GLU A 98 -6.63 20.94 16.32
N LEU A 99 -7.69 20.74 15.55
CA LEU A 99 -7.98 21.50 14.33
C LEU A 99 -9.25 22.32 14.51
N THR A 100 -9.25 23.55 13.98
CA THR A 100 -10.52 24.29 13.82
C THR A 100 -11.42 23.59 12.80
N PRO A 101 -12.73 23.89 12.76
CA PRO A 101 -13.62 23.34 11.74
C PRO A 101 -13.13 23.57 10.31
N GLU A 102 -12.54 24.74 10.03
CA GLU A 102 -11.99 25.10 8.72
C GLU A 102 -10.73 24.28 8.40
N GLU A 103 -9.83 24.11 9.36
CA GLU A 103 -8.62 23.29 9.21
C GLU A 103 -8.98 21.81 9.02
N SER A 104 -9.99 21.32 9.74
CA SER A 104 -10.52 19.96 9.59
C SER A 104 -11.13 19.75 8.20
N ALA A 105 -11.93 20.70 7.71
CA ALA A 105 -12.49 20.65 6.37
C ALA A 105 -11.40 20.65 5.28
N LEU A 106 -10.33 21.44 5.47
CA LEU A 106 -9.18 21.45 4.57
C LEU A 106 -8.44 20.11 4.57
N LEU A 107 -8.22 19.51 5.76
CA LEU A 107 -7.64 18.18 5.89
C LEU A 107 -8.50 17.15 5.14
N ASP A 108 -9.82 17.14 5.34
CA ASP A 108 -10.71 16.19 4.67
C ASP A 108 -10.69 16.30 3.14
N GLN A 109 -10.59 17.52 2.60
CA GLN A 109 -10.40 17.73 1.16
C GLN A 109 -9.11 17.08 0.65
N HIS A 110 -8.00 17.22 1.38
CA HIS A 110 -6.72 16.60 1.02
C HIS A 110 -6.75 15.08 1.17
N LEU A 111 -7.44 14.55 2.18
CA LEU A 111 -7.63 13.11 2.33
C LEU A 111 -8.42 12.53 1.14
N ALA A 112 -9.50 13.20 0.72
CA ALA A 112 -10.28 12.78 -0.44
C ALA A 112 -9.47 12.87 -1.76
N LEU A 113 -8.65 13.92 -1.91
CA LEU A 113 -7.74 14.04 -3.05
C LEU A 113 -6.70 12.91 -3.07
N ASN A 114 -6.12 12.58 -1.91
CA ASN A 114 -5.13 11.51 -1.80
C ASN A 114 -5.70 10.16 -2.24
N GLU A 115 -6.95 9.82 -1.88
CA GLU A 115 -7.61 8.59 -2.36
C GLU A 115 -7.54 8.47 -3.90
N THR A 116 -7.84 9.56 -4.62
CA THR A 116 -7.84 9.59 -6.08
C THR A 116 -6.43 9.55 -6.67
N VAL A 117 -5.50 10.35 -6.11
CA VAL A 117 -4.12 10.44 -6.59
C VAL A 117 -3.41 9.11 -6.41
N VAL A 118 -3.54 8.49 -5.24
CA VAL A 118 -2.88 7.21 -4.92
C VAL A 118 -3.48 6.05 -5.73
N ALA A 119 -4.80 6.03 -5.95
CA ALA A 119 -5.42 5.05 -6.85
C ALA A 119 -4.85 5.17 -8.28
N THR A 120 -4.71 6.39 -8.78
CA THR A 120 -4.11 6.67 -10.10
C THR A 120 -2.64 6.27 -10.15
N ALA A 121 -1.88 6.60 -9.11
CA ALA A 121 -0.47 6.24 -8.97
C ALA A 121 -0.30 4.72 -9.03
N ILE A 122 -1.09 3.95 -8.28
CA ILE A 122 -1.06 2.49 -8.32
C ILE A 122 -1.47 1.94 -9.68
N ALA A 123 -2.54 2.47 -10.28
CA ALA A 123 -3.08 1.98 -11.54
C ALA A 123 -2.12 2.20 -12.72
N THR A 124 -1.36 3.29 -12.72
CA THR A 124 -0.39 3.63 -13.78
C THR A 124 0.99 3.04 -13.57
N THR A 125 1.36 2.74 -12.32
CA THR A 125 2.69 2.20 -11.98
C THR A 125 2.69 0.68 -11.71
N SER A 126 1.54 0.04 -11.88
CA SER A 126 1.38 -1.42 -11.75
C SER A 126 2.14 -2.16 -12.87
N PRO A 127 2.66 -3.37 -12.62
CA PRO A 127 3.19 -4.24 -13.68
C PRO A 127 2.21 -4.47 -14.84
N SER A 128 0.89 -4.41 -14.57
CA SER A 128 -0.17 -4.64 -15.56
C SER A 128 -0.46 -3.43 -16.45
N SER A 129 0.08 -2.25 -16.15
CA SER A 129 -0.20 -1.02 -16.91
C SER A 129 0.47 -1.03 -18.30
N GLY A 130 1.47 -1.88 -18.50
CA GLY A 130 2.18 -2.02 -19.78
C GLY A 130 3.25 -0.94 -20.01
N ASN A 131 3.97 -1.05 -21.12
CA ASN A 131 5.20 -0.27 -21.37
C ASN A 131 4.96 1.23 -21.53
N ALA A 132 3.79 1.67 -22.01
CA ALA A 132 3.46 3.08 -22.19
C ALA A 132 3.54 3.88 -20.87
N TRP A 133 3.22 3.24 -19.75
CA TRP A 133 3.21 3.87 -18.42
C TRP A 133 4.48 3.62 -17.61
N LEU A 134 5.44 2.84 -18.13
CA LEU A 134 6.67 2.49 -17.41
C LEU A 134 7.44 3.72 -16.94
N HIS A 135 7.38 4.83 -17.68
CA HIS A 135 8.00 6.09 -17.31
C HIS A 135 7.49 6.65 -15.97
N LYS A 136 6.22 6.40 -15.59
CA LYS A 136 5.65 6.81 -14.29
C LYS A 136 6.22 6.03 -13.12
N SER A 137 6.61 4.77 -13.33
CA SER A 137 7.39 4.01 -12.35
C SER A 137 8.85 4.47 -12.35
N ARG A 138 9.45 4.73 -13.52
CA ARG A 138 10.85 5.18 -13.60
C ARG A 138 11.08 6.56 -12.97
N HIS A 139 10.08 7.42 -13.04
CA HIS A 139 10.08 8.76 -12.46
C HIS A 139 8.78 8.97 -11.68
N PHE A 140 8.77 8.52 -10.43
CA PHE A 140 7.61 8.66 -9.56
C PHE A 140 7.61 10.04 -8.91
N ASP A 141 6.64 10.88 -9.30
CA ASP A 141 6.52 12.30 -8.95
C ASP A 141 5.09 12.71 -8.54
N TYR A 142 4.28 11.75 -8.07
CA TYR A 142 2.91 12.01 -7.64
C TYR A 142 2.88 12.88 -6.38
N SER A 143 1.95 13.84 -6.35
CA SER A 143 1.74 14.77 -5.25
C SER A 143 0.24 15.05 -5.09
N ILE A 144 -0.19 15.30 -3.85
CA ILE A 144 -1.54 15.81 -3.56
C ILE A 144 -1.59 17.34 -3.55
N GLY A 145 -0.48 18.00 -3.89
CA GLY A 145 -0.33 19.45 -3.81
C GLY A 145 -0.10 19.95 -2.38
N PRO A 146 0.35 21.21 -2.24
CA PRO A 146 0.54 21.82 -0.94
C PRO A 146 -0.81 22.04 -0.26
N GLY A 147 -0.81 22.01 1.08
CA GLY A 147 -2.00 22.35 1.88
C GLY A 147 -2.06 21.68 3.25
N LEU A 148 -1.17 20.73 3.52
CA LEU A 148 -1.00 20.12 4.85
C LEU A 148 0.12 20.78 5.69
N SER A 149 0.68 21.90 5.23
CA SER A 149 1.80 22.58 5.92
C SER A 149 1.39 23.10 7.30
N LEU A 150 0.11 23.40 7.50
CA LEU A 150 -0.43 23.80 8.80
C LEU A 150 -0.17 22.75 9.88
N LEU A 151 -0.19 21.46 9.52
CA LEU A 151 0.10 20.37 10.45
C LEU A 151 1.57 20.39 10.84
N ALA A 152 2.46 20.64 9.88
CA ALA A 152 3.89 20.82 10.15
C ALA A 152 4.15 22.04 11.04
N ASP A 153 3.42 23.15 10.84
CA ASP A 153 3.56 24.36 11.65
C ASP A 153 3.10 24.16 13.10
N LYS A 154 2.02 23.39 13.32
CA LYS A 154 1.48 23.13 14.67
C LYS A 154 2.27 22.09 15.46
N THR A 155 2.87 21.11 14.78
CA THR A 155 3.46 19.93 15.45
C THR A 155 4.97 19.83 15.29
N GLY A 156 5.56 20.55 14.33
CA GLY A 156 6.95 20.33 13.90
C GLY A 156 7.15 19.04 13.09
N ALA A 157 6.09 18.33 12.72
CA ALA A 157 6.21 17.13 11.88
C ALA A 157 6.62 17.45 10.45
N ASP A 158 7.36 16.54 9.83
CA ASP A 158 7.80 16.67 8.43
C ASP A 158 6.84 15.96 7.47
N LYS A 159 6.19 14.89 7.97
CA LYS A 159 5.49 13.91 7.15
C LYS A 159 4.11 13.57 7.70
N ALA A 160 3.24 13.15 6.80
CA ALA A 160 1.97 12.51 7.12
C ALA A 160 2.02 11.06 6.65
N ILE A 161 1.49 10.15 7.46
CA ILE A 161 1.19 8.78 7.08
C ILE A 161 -0.31 8.69 6.86
N MET A 162 -0.71 8.23 5.68
CA MET A 162 -2.11 7.99 5.36
C MET A 162 -2.30 6.53 5.00
N VAL A 163 -3.37 5.94 5.52
CA VAL A 163 -3.79 4.58 5.18
C VAL A 163 -5.22 4.65 4.68
N ILE A 164 -5.42 4.13 3.48
CA ILE A 164 -6.73 3.98 2.85
C ILE A 164 -6.99 2.49 2.65
N GLY A 165 -8.23 2.06 2.84
CA GLY A 165 -8.53 0.63 2.74
C GLY A 165 -9.97 0.34 2.42
N GLU A 166 -10.18 -0.69 1.62
CA GLU A 166 -11.50 -1.26 1.39
C GLU A 166 -11.47 -2.76 1.67
N ASP A 167 -12.45 -3.23 2.44
CA ASP A 167 -12.68 -4.64 2.68
C ASP A 167 -14.10 -5.04 2.27
N VAL A 168 -14.19 -5.87 1.24
CA VAL A 168 -15.46 -6.41 0.73
C VAL A 168 -15.66 -7.83 1.25
N ARG A 169 -16.78 -8.07 1.94
CA ARG A 169 -17.16 -9.35 2.54
C ARG A 169 -18.42 -9.88 1.89
N SER A 170 -18.42 -11.13 1.43
CA SER A 170 -19.62 -11.74 0.85
C SER A 170 -20.68 -12.07 1.90
N SER A 171 -21.93 -11.76 1.61
CA SER A 171 -23.08 -12.19 2.41
C SER A 171 -23.22 -13.71 2.42
N SER A 172 -24.01 -14.24 3.37
CA SER A 172 -24.34 -15.66 3.44
C SER A 172 -24.98 -16.17 2.13
N GLY A 173 -25.91 -15.41 1.56
CA GLY A 173 -26.54 -15.72 0.28
C GLY A 173 -25.55 -15.79 -0.88
N ARG A 174 -24.57 -14.88 -0.95
CA ARG A 174 -23.54 -14.92 -1.99
C ARG A 174 -22.60 -16.12 -1.83
N LYS A 175 -22.23 -16.47 -0.59
CA LYS A 175 -21.42 -17.67 -0.32
C LYS A 175 -22.17 -18.95 -0.72
N ALA A 176 -23.48 -19.03 -0.43
CA ALA A 176 -24.31 -20.14 -0.89
C ALA A 176 -24.38 -20.20 -2.43
N ALA A 177 -24.58 -19.05 -3.09
CA ALA A 177 -24.56 -18.96 -4.55
C ALA A 177 -23.22 -19.41 -5.15
N PHE A 178 -22.09 -19.04 -4.52
CA PHE A 178 -20.77 -19.51 -4.93
C PHE A 178 -20.66 -21.04 -4.89
N ILE A 179 -21.13 -21.68 -3.82
CA ILE A 179 -21.11 -23.15 -3.69
C ILE A 179 -21.92 -23.82 -4.81
N VAL A 180 -23.13 -23.32 -5.07
CA VAL A 180 -24.00 -23.86 -6.13
C VAL A 180 -23.34 -23.66 -7.50
N LEU A 181 -22.89 -22.46 -7.83
CA LEU A 181 -22.27 -22.14 -9.11
C LEU A 181 -20.96 -22.92 -9.32
N ALA A 182 -20.15 -23.09 -8.27
CA ALA A 182 -18.92 -23.87 -8.32
C ALA A 182 -19.18 -25.35 -8.65
N ALA A 183 -20.31 -25.92 -8.21
CA ALA A 183 -20.73 -27.27 -8.60
C ALA A 183 -21.01 -27.40 -10.12
N PHE A 184 -21.33 -26.29 -10.77
CA PHE A 184 -21.47 -26.18 -12.23
C PHE A 184 -20.22 -25.63 -12.92
N GLY A 185 -19.07 -25.54 -12.22
CA GLY A 185 -17.80 -25.04 -12.76
C GLY A 185 -17.71 -23.53 -12.90
N VAL A 186 -18.63 -22.76 -12.29
CA VAL A 186 -18.65 -21.29 -12.35
C VAL A 186 -18.11 -20.70 -11.04
N GLY A 187 -16.99 -19.98 -11.12
CA GLY A 187 -16.44 -19.24 -10.00
C GLY A 187 -16.98 -17.81 -9.94
N ILE A 188 -17.38 -17.35 -8.76
CA ILE A 188 -17.68 -15.93 -8.49
C ILE A 188 -16.77 -15.36 -7.41
N PRO A 189 -16.37 -14.08 -7.49
CA PRO A 189 -15.49 -13.49 -6.47
C PRO A 189 -16.21 -13.39 -5.13
N LEU A 190 -15.53 -13.78 -4.06
CA LEU A 190 -16.03 -13.78 -2.68
C LEU A 190 -15.66 -12.53 -1.88
N GLY A 191 -15.05 -11.54 -2.52
CA GLY A 191 -14.57 -10.31 -1.90
C GLY A 191 -13.06 -10.31 -1.68
N ASN A 192 -12.57 -9.16 -1.25
CA ASN A 192 -11.14 -8.87 -1.11
C ASN A 192 -10.95 -7.74 -0.11
N ALA A 193 -9.75 -7.67 0.46
CA ALA A 193 -9.26 -6.51 1.19
C ALA A 193 -8.12 -5.86 0.39
N VAL A 194 -8.22 -4.56 0.14
CA VAL A 194 -7.15 -3.75 -0.48
C VAL A 194 -6.80 -2.63 0.48
N THR A 195 -5.54 -2.58 0.91
CA THR A 195 -5.01 -1.55 1.79
C THR A 195 -3.86 -0.85 1.10
N ILE A 196 -3.80 0.47 1.21
CA ILE A 196 -2.74 1.28 0.63
C ILE A 196 -2.23 2.23 1.72
N ALA A 197 -0.91 2.35 1.83
CA ALA A 197 -0.28 3.32 2.70
C ALA A 197 0.55 4.29 1.87
N SER A 198 0.50 5.56 2.22
CA SER A 198 1.36 6.60 1.65
C SER A 198 2.03 7.42 2.75
N ILE A 199 3.28 7.80 2.51
CA ILE A 199 4.03 8.77 3.29
C ILE A 199 4.13 10.04 2.44
N ILE A 200 3.65 11.14 3.00
CA ILE A 200 3.45 12.42 2.30
C ILE A 200 4.30 13.47 3.00
N ASP A 201 4.99 14.29 2.22
CA ASP A 201 5.67 15.47 2.74
C ASP A 201 4.67 16.57 3.09
N LEU A 202 4.62 17.01 4.35
CA LEU A 202 3.59 17.96 4.81
C LEU A 202 3.73 19.35 4.18
N ARG A 203 4.94 19.73 3.73
CA ARG A 203 5.18 21.06 3.15
C ARG A 203 4.80 21.12 1.68
N THR A 204 5.09 20.07 0.93
CA THR A 204 4.96 20.03 -0.53
C THR A 204 3.76 19.24 -1.02
N GLY A 205 3.28 18.27 -0.23
CA GLY A 205 2.28 17.28 -0.66
C GLY A 205 2.85 16.15 -1.51
N ASP A 206 4.16 16.10 -1.73
CA ASP A 206 4.81 15.03 -2.49
C ASP A 206 4.58 13.68 -1.80
N ILE A 207 4.14 12.68 -2.56
CA ILE A 207 4.05 11.31 -2.08
C ILE A 207 5.46 10.72 -2.11
N LEU A 208 6.10 10.69 -0.94
CA LEU A 208 7.47 10.24 -0.74
C LEU A 208 7.61 8.73 -0.93
N TRP A 209 6.62 7.98 -0.44
CA TRP A 209 6.55 6.54 -0.55
C TRP A 209 5.09 6.11 -0.60
N VAL A 210 4.80 5.08 -1.40
CA VAL A 210 3.47 4.44 -1.42
C VAL A 210 3.62 2.96 -1.66
N ASP A 211 2.82 2.15 -0.98
CA ASP A 211 2.70 0.72 -1.26
C ASP A 211 1.27 0.23 -1.03
N ARG A 212 0.96 -0.96 -1.55
CA ARG A 212 -0.36 -1.59 -1.43
C ARG A 212 -0.27 -3.04 -0.99
N HIS A 213 -1.26 -3.49 -0.26
CA HIS A 213 -1.50 -4.89 0.05
C HIS A 213 -2.87 -5.30 -0.48
N ILE A 214 -2.95 -6.48 -1.11
CA ILE A 214 -4.20 -7.06 -1.61
C ILE A 214 -4.32 -8.47 -1.04
N SER A 215 -5.42 -8.73 -0.34
CA SER A 215 -5.79 -10.04 0.17
C SER A 215 -7.11 -10.49 -0.48
N ILE A 216 -7.11 -11.69 -1.07
CA ILE A 216 -8.29 -12.29 -1.68
C ILE A 216 -8.80 -13.39 -0.75
N GLY A 217 -9.97 -13.20 -0.13
CA GLY A 217 -10.65 -14.20 0.69
C GLY A 217 -9.97 -14.69 1.97
N LYS A 218 -8.73 -14.27 2.27
CA LYS A 218 -7.94 -14.74 3.42
C LYS A 218 -8.01 -13.78 4.61
N LEU A 219 -7.41 -12.60 4.44
CA LEU A 219 -7.32 -11.55 5.46
C LEU A 219 -8.44 -10.51 5.28
N GLY A 220 -8.82 -9.83 6.36
CA GLY A 220 -9.79 -8.74 6.35
C GLY A 220 -9.71 -7.91 7.63
N TYR A 221 -10.54 -6.89 7.73
CA TYR A 221 -10.37 -5.84 8.72
C TYR A 221 -11.11 -6.10 10.03
N LEU A 222 -12.04 -7.07 10.02
CA LEU A 222 -12.84 -7.45 11.19
C LEU A 222 -12.09 -8.28 12.22
N ASP A 223 -10.92 -8.80 11.85
CA ASP A 223 -10.07 -9.62 12.72
C ASP A 223 -8.76 -8.86 12.99
N ALA A 224 -8.41 -8.73 14.27
CA ALA A 224 -7.23 -7.96 14.68
C ALA A 224 -5.92 -8.61 14.23
N GLU A 225 -5.80 -9.94 14.24
CA GLU A 225 -4.61 -10.64 13.77
C GLU A 225 -4.45 -10.45 12.26
N HIS A 226 -5.56 -10.47 11.51
CA HIS A 226 -5.52 -10.15 10.09
C HIS A 226 -5.04 -8.72 9.82
N THR A 227 -5.48 -7.73 10.60
CA THR A 227 -4.97 -6.35 10.45
C THR A 227 -3.47 -6.24 10.76
N ASP A 228 -2.96 -7.01 11.74
CA ASP A 228 -1.52 -7.09 12.01
C ASP A 228 -0.74 -7.67 10.84
N GLN A 229 -1.22 -8.78 10.26
CA GLN A 229 -0.58 -9.37 9.09
C GLN A 229 -0.61 -8.42 7.89
N ILE A 230 -1.74 -7.72 7.66
CA ILE A 230 -1.86 -6.76 6.56
C ILE A 230 -0.91 -5.58 6.77
N ALA A 231 -0.85 -4.99 7.95
CA ALA A 231 0.03 -3.86 8.24
C ALA A 231 1.52 -4.25 8.05
N LEU A 232 1.94 -5.40 8.59
CA LEU A 232 3.30 -5.89 8.44
C LEU A 232 3.66 -6.16 6.97
N GLU A 233 2.77 -6.79 6.20
CA GLU A 233 3.02 -7.03 4.77
C GLU A 233 2.93 -5.76 3.92
N LEU A 234 2.16 -4.76 4.34
CA LEU A 234 2.05 -3.46 3.66
C LEU A 234 3.36 -2.67 3.77
N PHE A 235 3.99 -2.66 4.95
CA PHE A 235 5.24 -1.94 5.21
C PHE A 235 6.51 -2.79 5.09
N LYS A 236 6.41 -4.05 4.67
CA LYS A 236 7.55 -4.98 4.54
C LYS A 236 8.72 -4.44 3.70
N GLU A 237 8.40 -3.71 2.62
CA GLU A 237 9.39 -3.11 1.73
C GLU A 237 9.73 -1.67 2.10
N TYR A 238 9.22 -1.13 3.22
CA TYR A 238 9.57 0.21 3.67
C TYR A 238 10.99 0.22 4.28
N PRO A 239 11.88 1.18 3.93
CA PRO A 239 11.69 2.27 2.97
C PRO A 239 11.97 1.89 1.51
N GLY A 240 12.62 0.75 1.25
CA GLY A 240 12.71 0.14 -0.08
C GLY A 240 13.46 0.96 -1.14
N ILE A 241 14.22 1.98 -0.73
CA ILE A 241 14.88 2.90 -1.65
C ILE A 241 15.91 2.16 -2.51
N GLU A 242 16.72 1.31 -1.90
CA GLU A 242 17.79 0.63 -2.62
C GLU A 242 17.25 -0.44 -3.58
N SER A 243 16.25 -1.23 -3.16
CA SER A 243 15.60 -2.19 -4.07
C SER A 243 14.93 -1.47 -5.25
N TYR A 244 14.36 -0.28 -5.01
CA TYR A 244 13.81 0.56 -6.07
C TYR A 244 14.89 1.09 -7.04
N ARG A 245 16.03 1.55 -6.52
CA ARG A 245 17.18 1.98 -7.35
C ARG A 245 17.72 0.84 -8.22
N GLN A 246 17.91 -0.34 -7.64
CA GLN A 246 18.41 -1.50 -8.38
C GLN A 246 17.47 -1.88 -9.53
N TRP A 247 16.16 -1.86 -9.29
CA TRP A 247 15.18 -2.08 -10.35
C TRP A 247 15.30 -1.06 -11.49
N LEU A 248 15.50 0.23 -11.17
CA LEU A 248 15.70 1.27 -12.19
C LEU A 248 16.92 1.01 -13.07
N LEU A 249 18.02 0.48 -12.49
CA LEU A 249 19.24 0.17 -13.24
C LEU A 249 19.04 -0.98 -14.21
N VAL A 250 18.35 -2.06 -13.79
CA VAL A 250 18.10 -3.25 -14.61
C VAL A 250 17.09 -2.96 -15.74
N LYS A 251 16.18 -2.01 -15.52
CA LYS A 251 15.14 -1.65 -16.47
C LYS A 251 15.44 -0.38 -17.27
N LYS A 252 16.66 0.16 -17.28
CA LYS A 252 17.01 1.30 -18.14
C LYS A 252 16.80 0.97 -19.62
#